data_AF-A0A2D7N707-F1
#
_entry.id   AF-A0A2D7N707-F1
#
_cell.length_a   1.000
_cell.length_b   1.000
_cell.length_c   1.000
_cell.angle_alpha   90.00
_cell.angle_beta   90.00
_cell.angle_gamma   90.00
#
_symmetry.space_group_name_H-M   'P 1'
#
loop_
_entity.id
_entity.type
_entity.pdbx_description
1 polymer ?
#
loop_
_entity_poly.entity_id
_entity_poly.type
_entity_poly.pdbx_seq_one_letter_code
_entity_poly.pdbx_strand_id
1 'polypeptide(L)'
;MHQKHPSWCWRACAILFRLIPLLAVCLIGCQGPTHSLSPDQDDLDRIAAILNQPTEQLGKITTTEPDRPVVELSETRIRFGDALELGECGLLPLIAERNSSLGRQKQESTRLVYEWKVQAGLNACHSLQEFQWYQEAMQSKTQDVEASVIALLMQSEEAQRLQSKLSRPFAGLNESSQAYAQRSQPIVRTLSHALTEASAPSSRDVTEFENALHHWSQTQHHGTLRQAITETLAWLTVANRIQSRAINANRLCPMGTPTSEGQIIETFLKNYFRNHLQPKWSAVMRSLDGLEHQWKQLPLTLITNEALIDGLLELPSGTRHQLRMLLSTHIKQWQTILQDCDLAPRAETMNS
;
A
#
# COMPACT_ATOMS: atom_id res chain seq x y z
N MET A 1 -62.38 -50.45 14.49
CA MET A 1 -61.35 -49.88 15.39
C MET A 1 -60.15 -49.45 14.54
N HIS A 2 -59.79 -48.17 14.68
CA HIS A 2 -58.60 -47.44 14.21
C HIS A 2 -58.05 -47.63 12.79
N GLN A 3 -58.24 -46.59 11.97
CA GLN A 3 -57.28 -46.17 10.94
C GLN A 3 -56.70 -44.80 11.30
N LYS A 4 -55.38 -44.68 11.09
CA LYS A 4 -54.53 -43.51 11.30
C LYS A 4 -54.48 -42.60 10.05
N HIS A 5 -53.93 -41.40 10.29
CA HIS A 5 -53.26 -40.47 9.37
C HIS A 5 -54.15 -39.46 8.62
N PRO A 6 -53.63 -38.34 8.08
CA PRO A 6 -52.43 -37.54 8.40
C PRO A 6 -52.65 -36.02 8.20
N SER A 7 -52.54 -35.16 9.22
CA SER A 7 -52.68 -33.69 9.00
C SER A 7 -51.49 -32.85 9.47
N TRP A 8 -50.51 -33.45 10.15
CA TRP A 8 -49.41 -32.71 10.76
C TRP A 8 -48.18 -32.52 9.85
N CYS A 9 -47.94 -33.41 8.89
CA CYS A 9 -46.74 -33.35 8.04
C CYS A 9 -46.79 -32.21 7.00
N TRP A 10 -47.98 -31.81 6.55
CA TRP A 10 -48.14 -30.78 5.53
C TRP A 10 -47.93 -29.35 6.05
N ARG A 11 -48.26 -29.09 7.32
CA ARG A 11 -48.13 -27.74 7.91
C ARG A 11 -46.68 -27.37 8.22
N ALA A 12 -45.87 -28.33 8.67
CA ALA A 12 -44.44 -28.10 8.92
C ALA A 12 -43.66 -27.86 7.61
N CYS A 13 -43.99 -28.61 6.55
CA CYS A 13 -43.33 -28.48 5.25
C CYS A 13 -43.65 -27.14 4.56
N ALA A 14 -44.88 -26.63 4.71
CA ALA A 14 -45.30 -25.34 4.13
C ALA A 14 -44.65 -24.12 4.82
N ILE A 15 -44.34 -24.21 6.12
CA ILE A 15 -43.67 -23.13 6.87
C ILE A 15 -42.17 -23.09 6.52
N LEU A 16 -41.52 -24.26 6.40
CA LEU A 16 -40.14 -24.37 5.92
C LEU A 16 -39.99 -23.85 4.47
N PHE A 17 -40.93 -24.13 3.59
CA PHE A 17 -40.89 -23.65 2.20
C PHE A 17 -41.13 -22.13 2.05
N ARG A 18 -41.78 -21.49 3.03
CA ARG A 18 -42.00 -20.03 3.06
C ARG A 18 -40.86 -19.24 3.72
N LEU A 19 -40.01 -19.88 4.52
CA LEU A 19 -38.84 -19.25 5.14
C LEU A 19 -37.62 -19.19 4.19
N ILE A 20 -37.54 -20.10 3.22
CA ILE A 20 -36.47 -20.15 2.21
C ILE A 20 -36.41 -18.89 1.32
N PRO A 21 -37.52 -18.35 0.77
CA PRO A 21 -37.47 -17.11 -0.01
C PRO A 21 -37.17 -15.88 0.85
N LEU A 22 -37.53 -15.89 2.15
CA LEU A 22 -37.21 -14.79 3.07
C LEU A 22 -35.71 -14.74 3.42
N LEU A 23 -35.06 -15.91 3.54
CA LEU A 23 -33.61 -16.02 3.75
C LEU A 23 -32.82 -15.64 2.47
N ALA A 24 -33.38 -15.88 1.28
CA ALA A 24 -32.75 -15.53 0.01
C ALA A 24 -32.74 -14.01 -0.26
N VAL A 25 -33.72 -13.26 0.25
CA VAL A 25 -33.75 -11.79 0.13
C VAL A 25 -32.69 -11.11 1.03
N CYS A 26 -32.28 -11.75 2.13
CA CYS A 26 -31.17 -11.28 2.96
C CYS A 26 -29.78 -11.63 2.40
N LEU A 27 -29.68 -12.39 1.32
CA LEU A 27 -28.43 -12.69 0.60
C LEU A 27 -28.16 -11.74 -0.58
N ILE A 28 -29.01 -10.74 -0.79
CA ILE A 28 -28.70 -9.62 -1.67
C ILE A 28 -27.70 -8.74 -0.90
N GLY A 29 -26.43 -9.16 -0.92
CA GLY A 29 -25.35 -8.37 -0.40
C GLY A 29 -25.41 -6.97 -1.01
N CYS A 30 -25.30 -5.96 -0.16
CA CYS A 30 -25.05 -4.60 -0.58
C CYS A 30 -23.75 -4.56 -1.39
N GLN A 31 -23.84 -4.78 -2.71
CA GLN A 31 -22.91 -4.14 -3.62
C GLN A 31 -23.25 -2.66 -3.56
N GLY A 32 -22.67 -1.95 -2.59
CA GLY A 32 -22.55 -0.50 -2.69
C GLY A 32 -21.88 -0.17 -4.03
N PRO A 33 -22.07 1.04 -4.58
CA PRO A 33 -21.49 1.40 -5.86
C PRO A 33 -19.97 1.19 -5.78
N THR A 34 -19.50 0.09 -6.36
CA THR A 34 -18.08 -0.24 -6.40
C THR A 34 -17.47 0.63 -7.48
N HIS A 35 -17.18 1.89 -7.14
CA HIS A 35 -16.32 2.70 -7.97
C HIS A 35 -14.99 1.98 -8.10
N SER A 36 -14.68 1.50 -9.30
CA SER A 36 -13.41 0.82 -9.56
C SER A 36 -12.27 1.78 -9.24
N LEU A 37 -11.27 1.30 -8.50
CA LEU A 37 -10.09 2.07 -8.09
C LEU A 37 -9.13 2.31 -9.27
N SER A 38 -9.30 1.55 -10.35
CA SER A 38 -8.49 1.50 -11.56
C SER A 38 -9.41 1.44 -12.80
N PRO A 39 -8.89 1.74 -14.00
CA PRO A 39 -9.66 1.46 -15.21
C PRO A 39 -9.89 -0.03 -15.42
N ASP A 40 -11.05 -0.37 -15.99
CA ASP A 40 -11.53 -1.74 -16.15
C ASP A 40 -11.61 -2.17 -17.63
N GLN A 41 -12.28 -3.30 -17.88
CA GLN A 41 -12.45 -3.83 -19.23
C GLN A 41 -13.33 -2.92 -20.10
N ASP A 42 -14.36 -2.29 -19.53
CA ASP A 42 -15.25 -1.40 -20.28
C ASP A 42 -14.51 -0.13 -20.72
N ASP A 43 -13.65 0.40 -19.84
CA ASP A 43 -12.71 1.47 -20.15
C ASP A 43 -11.77 1.09 -21.32
N LEU A 44 -11.27 -0.15 -21.34
CA LEU A 44 -10.37 -0.66 -22.37
C LEU A 44 -11.08 -0.85 -23.71
N ASP A 45 -12.26 -1.47 -23.69
CA ASP A 45 -13.07 -1.72 -24.87
C ASP A 45 -13.50 -0.42 -25.54
N ARG A 46 -13.79 0.62 -24.75
CA ARG A 46 -14.06 1.96 -25.27
C ARG A 46 -12.85 2.54 -26.01
N ILE A 47 -11.64 2.37 -25.49
CA ILE A 47 -10.42 2.82 -26.17
C ILE A 47 -10.21 2.06 -27.48
N ALA A 48 -10.38 0.74 -27.47
CA ALA A 48 -10.31 -0.07 -28.68
C ALA A 48 -11.31 0.41 -29.74
N ALA A 49 -12.57 0.66 -29.34
CA ALA A 49 -13.62 1.14 -30.23
C ALA A 49 -13.29 2.52 -30.83
N ILE A 50 -12.88 3.49 -30.00
CA ILE A 50 -12.52 4.84 -30.45
C ILE A 50 -11.31 4.83 -31.40
N LEU A 51 -10.38 3.92 -31.19
CA LEU A 51 -9.17 3.79 -32.03
C LEU A 51 -9.36 2.84 -33.22
N ASN A 52 -10.58 2.33 -33.44
CA ASN A 52 -10.91 1.33 -34.46
C ASN A 52 -9.94 0.14 -34.46
N GLN A 53 -9.65 -0.36 -33.26
CA GLN A 53 -8.78 -1.51 -33.01
C GLN A 53 -9.60 -2.70 -32.48
N PRO A 54 -9.15 -3.94 -32.71
CA PRO A 54 -9.76 -5.09 -32.08
C PRO A 54 -9.63 -5.00 -30.55
N THR A 55 -10.71 -5.38 -29.86
CA THR A 55 -10.71 -5.47 -28.40
C THR A 55 -9.72 -6.54 -27.93
N GLU A 56 -9.10 -6.29 -26.79
CA GLU A 56 -8.21 -7.22 -26.11
C GLU A 56 -8.70 -7.38 -24.67
N GLN A 57 -8.63 -8.61 -24.15
CA GLN A 57 -9.04 -8.90 -22.78
C GLN A 57 -7.92 -8.53 -21.81
N LEU A 58 -8.28 -7.94 -20.68
CA LEU A 58 -7.36 -7.78 -19.56
C LEU A 58 -6.84 -9.15 -19.12
N GLY A 59 -5.52 -9.29 -19.10
CA GLY A 59 -4.86 -10.48 -18.59
C GLY A 59 -5.21 -10.70 -17.11
N LYS A 60 -5.20 -11.96 -16.67
CA LYS A 60 -5.31 -12.25 -15.23
C LYS A 60 -4.11 -11.62 -14.53
N ILE A 61 -4.40 -10.90 -13.44
CA ILE A 61 -3.37 -10.38 -12.56
C ILE A 61 -2.72 -11.57 -11.86
N THR A 62 -1.47 -11.86 -12.21
CA THR A 62 -0.68 -12.86 -11.50
C THR A 62 -0.21 -12.25 -10.19
N THR A 63 -0.60 -12.85 -9.07
CA THR A 63 0.03 -12.60 -7.78
C THR A 63 1.42 -13.22 -7.79
N THR A 64 2.44 -12.40 -7.99
CA THR A 64 3.81 -12.77 -7.65
C THR A 64 3.97 -12.67 -6.14
N GLU A 65 4.76 -13.58 -5.56
CA GLU A 65 5.13 -13.49 -4.15
C GLU A 65 5.87 -12.16 -3.91
N PRO A 66 5.45 -11.35 -2.92
CA PRO A 66 6.05 -10.05 -2.70
C PRO A 66 7.50 -10.20 -2.24
N ASP A 67 8.36 -9.34 -2.78
CA ASP A 67 9.73 -9.21 -2.28
C ASP A 67 9.70 -8.41 -0.99
N ARG A 68 9.85 -9.09 0.16
CA ARG A 68 9.95 -8.43 1.46
C ARG A 68 11.42 -8.34 1.82
N PRO A 69 12.03 -7.15 1.84
CA PRO A 69 13.38 -6.99 2.34
C PRO A 69 13.40 -7.41 3.81
N VAL A 70 14.19 -8.43 4.13
CA VAL A 70 14.39 -8.90 5.51
C VAL A 70 15.61 -8.19 6.07
N VAL A 71 15.40 -7.42 7.15
CA VAL A 71 16.47 -6.83 7.93
C VAL A 71 16.53 -7.58 9.26
N GLU A 72 17.59 -8.35 9.43
CA GLU A 72 17.83 -9.14 10.62
C GLU A 72 18.34 -8.27 11.77
N LEU A 73 17.89 -8.59 12.99
CA LEU A 73 18.44 -8.01 14.21
C LEU A 73 19.84 -8.56 14.45
N SER A 74 20.73 -7.76 15.05
CA SER A 74 22.07 -8.20 15.38
C SER A 74 22.05 -9.36 16.39
N GLU A 75 22.92 -10.35 16.12
CA GLU A 75 23.16 -11.44 17.05
C GLU A 75 24.05 -11.01 18.23
N THR A 76 24.54 -9.78 18.25
CA THR A 76 25.45 -9.26 19.27
C THR A 76 24.85 -9.44 20.67
N ARG A 77 25.49 -10.31 21.44
CA ARG A 77 25.16 -10.58 22.84
C ARG A 77 26.17 -9.85 23.72
N ILE A 78 25.67 -8.93 24.53
CA ILE A 78 26.42 -8.41 25.67
C ILE A 78 26.68 -9.61 26.59
N ARG A 79 27.96 -9.91 26.86
CA ARG A 79 28.31 -11.07 27.68
C ARG A 79 27.80 -10.84 29.10
N PHE A 80 27.55 -11.91 29.85
CA PHE A 80 26.98 -11.78 31.19
C PHE A 80 27.86 -10.92 32.13
N GLY A 81 29.19 -11.04 32.05
CA GLY A 81 30.11 -10.19 32.83
C GLY A 81 29.92 -8.71 32.50
N ASP A 82 30.00 -8.36 31.22
CA ASP A 82 29.80 -7.01 30.71
C ASP A 82 28.39 -6.46 31.05
N ALA A 83 27.36 -7.33 31.08
CA ALA A 83 26.00 -6.96 31.45
C ALA A 83 25.85 -6.56 32.93
N LEU A 84 26.68 -7.09 33.83
CA LEU A 84 26.67 -6.69 35.24
C LEU A 84 27.20 -5.26 35.41
N GLU A 85 28.17 -4.84 34.59
CA GLU A 85 28.70 -3.48 34.58
C GLU A 85 27.63 -2.46 34.13
N LEU A 86 26.69 -2.89 33.29
CA LEU A 86 25.52 -2.09 32.88
C LEU A 86 24.42 -1.99 33.96
N GLY A 87 24.61 -2.64 35.11
CA GLY A 87 23.68 -2.56 36.24
C GLY A 87 23.52 -1.14 36.78
N GLU A 88 24.62 -0.37 36.86
CA GLU A 88 24.58 1.03 37.30
C GLU A 88 23.82 1.94 36.32
N CYS A 89 23.71 1.50 35.06
CA CYS A 89 22.97 2.17 34.00
C CYS A 89 21.52 1.69 33.88
N GLY A 90 21.04 0.84 34.80
CA GLY A 90 19.66 0.38 34.86
C GLY A 90 19.25 -0.58 33.73
N LEU A 91 20.22 -1.11 32.98
CA LEU A 91 19.97 -1.96 31.80
C LEU A 91 19.83 -3.44 32.15
N LEU A 92 20.27 -3.86 33.34
CA LEU A 92 20.25 -5.27 33.76
C LEU A 92 18.85 -5.92 33.67
N PRO A 93 17.74 -5.24 34.08
CA PRO A 93 16.39 -5.79 33.90
C PRO A 93 16.00 -5.99 32.44
N LEU A 94 16.38 -5.08 31.55
CA LEU A 94 16.09 -5.18 30.11
C LEU A 94 16.87 -6.35 29.49
N ILE A 95 18.17 -6.47 29.80
CA ILE A 95 19.00 -7.57 29.31
C ILE A 95 18.44 -8.92 29.80
N ALA A 96 17.97 -8.99 31.05
CA ALA A 96 17.32 -10.18 31.58
C ALA A 96 15.99 -10.50 30.86
N GLU A 97 15.17 -9.50 30.55
CA GLU A 97 13.92 -9.64 29.83
C GLU A 97 14.13 -10.27 28.43
N ARG A 98 15.13 -9.81 27.66
CA ARG A 98 15.47 -10.38 26.34
C ARG A 98 15.85 -11.85 26.40
N ASN A 99 16.54 -12.27 27.47
CA ASN A 99 17.02 -13.64 27.62
C ASN A 99 15.91 -14.62 28.03
N SER A 100 14.77 -14.12 28.53
CA SER A 100 13.60 -14.93 28.85
C SER A 100 12.94 -15.53 27.60
N SER A 101 12.18 -16.62 27.77
CA SER A 101 11.40 -17.22 26.68
C SER A 101 10.38 -16.25 26.08
N LEU A 102 9.73 -15.44 26.92
CA LEU A 102 8.77 -14.41 26.52
C LEU A 102 9.44 -13.26 25.74
N GLY A 103 10.67 -12.90 26.11
CA GLY A 103 11.46 -11.90 25.41
C GLY A 103 11.82 -12.26 23.97
N ARG A 104 11.86 -13.56 23.64
CA ARG A 104 12.16 -14.09 22.30
C ARG A 104 10.96 -14.06 21.34
N GLN A 105 9.74 -13.87 21.85
CA GLN A 105 8.48 -13.92 21.08
C GLN A 105 7.70 -12.60 21.17
N LYS A 106 8.39 -11.48 21.39
CA LYS A 106 7.74 -10.16 21.46
C LYS A 106 7.12 -9.79 20.12
N GLN A 107 5.90 -9.24 20.17
CA GLN A 107 5.33 -8.48 19.06
C GLN A 107 6.28 -7.34 18.66
N GLU A 108 6.24 -6.94 17.38
CA GLU A 108 7.20 -6.04 16.76
C GLU A 108 7.21 -4.66 17.42
N SER A 109 6.05 -4.14 17.85
CA SER A 109 5.95 -2.85 18.55
C SER A 109 6.63 -2.91 19.91
N THR A 110 6.40 -3.99 20.66
CA THR A 110 7.06 -4.27 21.94
C THR A 110 8.56 -4.49 21.77
N ARG A 111 8.98 -5.11 20.65
CA ARG A 111 10.39 -5.30 20.30
C ARG A 111 11.09 -3.97 20.03
N LEU A 112 10.46 -3.06 19.28
CA LEU A 112 10.97 -1.71 19.05
C LEU A 112 11.13 -0.93 20.36
N VAL A 113 10.09 -0.91 21.20
CA VAL A 113 10.15 -0.22 22.51
C VAL A 113 11.28 -0.76 23.38
N TYR A 114 11.52 -2.07 23.32
CA TYR A 114 12.64 -2.71 24.02
C TYR A 114 13.99 -2.22 23.50
N GLU A 115 14.25 -2.31 22.19
CA GLU A 115 15.55 -1.93 21.63
C GLU A 115 15.82 -0.42 21.82
N TRP A 116 14.78 0.41 21.70
CA TRP A 116 14.87 1.84 21.97
C TRP A 116 15.23 2.12 23.44
N LYS A 117 14.60 1.45 24.41
CA LYS A 117 14.98 1.58 25.84
C LYS A 117 16.42 1.16 26.11
N VAL A 118 16.89 0.09 25.47
CA VAL A 118 18.27 -0.38 25.60
C VAL A 118 19.23 0.66 25.02
N GLN A 119 18.97 1.16 23.82
CA GLN A 119 19.81 2.18 23.18
C GLN A 119 19.85 3.47 24.01
N ALA A 120 18.71 3.92 24.54
CA ALA A 120 18.65 5.10 25.41
C ALA A 120 19.46 4.92 26.70
N GLY A 121 19.34 3.75 27.35
CA GLY A 121 20.13 3.46 28.55
C GLY A 121 21.63 3.36 28.28
N LEU A 122 22.03 2.82 27.12
CA LEU A 122 23.42 2.87 26.67
C LEU A 122 23.86 4.33 26.42
N ASN A 123 23.09 5.13 25.70
CA ASN A 123 23.47 6.53 25.45
C ASN A 123 23.67 7.35 26.74
N ALA A 124 22.93 7.04 27.80
CA ALA A 124 23.07 7.68 29.12
C ALA A 124 24.24 7.11 29.98
N CYS A 125 24.80 5.96 29.60
CA CYS A 125 25.81 5.23 30.36
C CYS A 125 27.23 5.68 29.96
N HIS A 126 27.68 6.80 30.51
CA HIS A 126 28.97 7.41 30.13
C HIS A 126 30.20 6.71 30.71
N SER A 127 30.06 6.00 31.83
CA SER A 127 31.18 5.38 32.56
C SER A 127 31.91 4.28 31.78
N LEU A 128 31.26 3.71 30.76
CA LEU A 128 31.80 2.58 29.99
C LEU A 128 32.26 2.97 28.58
N GLN A 129 32.25 4.27 28.22
CA GLN A 129 32.56 4.72 26.86
C GLN A 129 33.99 4.37 26.41
N GLU A 130 34.95 4.21 27.32
CA GLU A 130 36.33 3.88 26.95
C GLU A 130 36.52 2.40 26.54
N PHE A 131 35.55 1.53 26.85
CA PHE A 131 35.67 0.10 26.55
C PHE A 131 35.25 -0.22 25.11
N GLN A 132 36.08 -0.96 24.39
CA GLN A 132 35.80 -1.35 23.00
C GLN A 132 34.50 -2.15 22.86
N TRP A 133 34.26 -3.12 23.76
CA TRP A 133 33.04 -3.94 23.73
C TRP A 133 31.78 -3.08 23.86
N TYR A 134 31.87 -1.98 24.60
CA TYR A 134 30.77 -1.06 24.83
C TYR A 134 30.44 -0.25 23.57
N GLN A 135 31.47 0.24 22.87
CA GLN A 135 31.32 0.93 21.59
C GLN A 135 30.71 0.02 20.52
N GLU A 136 31.18 -1.23 20.44
CA GLU A 136 30.60 -2.26 19.56
C GLU A 136 29.13 -2.52 19.90
N ALA A 137 28.79 -2.64 21.19
CA ALA A 137 27.41 -2.80 21.64
C ALA A 137 26.54 -1.59 21.27
N MET A 138 27.00 -0.34 21.45
CA MET A 138 26.24 0.85 21.06
C MET A 138 25.96 0.90 19.56
N GLN A 139 26.97 0.61 18.72
CA GLN A 139 26.80 0.59 17.27
C GLN A 139 25.79 -0.49 16.85
N SER A 140 25.95 -1.70 17.37
CA SER A 140 25.04 -2.82 17.09
C SER A 140 23.61 -2.52 17.56
N LYS A 141 23.45 -1.87 18.71
CA LYS A 141 22.12 -1.53 19.25
C LYS A 141 21.44 -0.38 18.53
N THR A 142 22.20 0.53 17.94
CA THR A 142 21.64 1.55 17.04
C THR A 142 21.06 0.89 15.78
N GLN A 143 21.74 -0.09 15.21
CA GLN A 143 21.22 -0.87 14.08
C GLN A 143 20.00 -1.71 14.48
N ASP A 144 19.96 -2.28 15.68
CA ASP A 144 18.80 -3.05 16.16
C ASP A 144 17.53 -2.22 16.28
N VAL A 145 17.64 -0.95 16.70
CA VAL A 145 16.49 -0.03 16.71
C VAL A 145 15.97 0.15 15.29
N GLU A 146 16.85 0.47 14.34
CA GLU A 146 16.45 0.63 12.95
C GLU A 146 15.83 -0.63 12.35
N ALA A 147 16.45 -1.80 12.57
CA ALA A 147 15.92 -3.10 12.15
C ALA A 147 14.54 -3.37 12.74
N SER A 148 14.32 -3.03 14.02
CA SER A 148 13.01 -3.20 14.67
C SER A 148 11.94 -2.24 14.13
N VAL A 149 12.32 -1.03 13.68
CA VAL A 149 11.39 -0.12 12.96
C VAL A 149 10.96 -0.76 11.64
N ILE A 150 11.90 -1.28 10.86
CA ILE A 150 11.61 -1.91 9.56
C ILE A 150 10.71 -3.15 9.76
N ALA A 151 11.03 -3.98 10.76
CA ALA A 151 10.23 -5.15 11.11
C ALA A 151 8.80 -4.75 11.53
N LEU A 152 8.64 -3.74 12.39
CA LEU A 152 7.32 -3.22 12.78
C LEU A 152 6.50 -2.80 11.56
N LEU A 153 7.11 -2.08 10.62
CA LEU A 153 6.40 -1.55 9.46
C LEU A 153 5.97 -2.63 8.45
N MET A 154 6.64 -3.79 8.41
CA MET A 154 6.43 -4.83 7.39
C MET A 154 5.89 -6.16 7.90
N GLN A 155 6.09 -6.48 9.18
CA GLN A 155 5.88 -7.82 9.74
C GLN A 155 4.83 -7.85 10.85
N SER A 156 4.56 -6.71 11.49
CA SER A 156 3.56 -6.61 12.56
C SER A 156 2.16 -7.02 12.15
N GLU A 157 1.34 -7.37 13.14
CA GLU A 157 -0.08 -7.63 12.92
C GLU A 157 -0.78 -6.42 12.29
N GLU A 158 -0.41 -5.21 12.68
CA GLU A 158 -0.91 -3.97 12.09
C GLU A 158 -0.53 -3.82 10.62
N ALA A 159 0.71 -4.14 10.26
CA ALA A 159 1.17 -4.17 8.87
C ALA A 159 0.38 -5.20 8.05
N GLN A 160 0.13 -6.39 8.61
CA GLN A 160 -0.68 -7.42 7.96
C GLN A 160 -2.14 -6.96 7.75
N ARG A 161 -2.71 -6.26 8.73
CA ARG A 161 -4.07 -5.69 8.63
C ARG A 161 -4.16 -4.62 7.55
N LEU A 162 -3.11 -3.83 7.32
CA LEU A 162 -3.07 -2.85 6.21
C LEU A 162 -3.15 -3.50 4.83
N GLN A 163 -2.71 -4.75 4.72
CA GLN A 163 -2.73 -5.51 3.48
C GLN A 163 -4.08 -6.20 3.22
N SER A 164 -4.92 -6.29 4.25
CA SER A 164 -6.23 -6.94 4.16
C SER A 164 -7.10 -6.26 3.10
N LYS A 165 -7.79 -7.08 2.31
CA LYS A 165 -8.79 -6.65 1.33
C LYS A 165 -10.24 -6.91 1.80
N LEU A 166 -10.40 -7.42 3.01
CA LEU A 166 -11.67 -7.99 3.50
C LEU A 166 -12.74 -6.93 3.78
N SER A 167 -12.36 -5.68 4.06
CA SER A 167 -13.33 -4.61 4.35
C SER A 167 -12.79 -3.25 3.94
N ARG A 168 -12.96 -2.86 2.66
CA ARG A 168 -12.56 -1.51 2.20
C ARG A 168 -13.28 -0.44 3.04
N PRO A 169 -12.58 0.25 3.95
CA PRO A 169 -13.24 1.17 4.89
C PRO A 169 -13.57 2.51 4.24
N PHE A 170 -13.09 2.73 3.02
CA PHE A 170 -13.24 3.96 2.25
C PHE A 170 -13.80 3.66 0.86
N ALA A 171 -14.60 4.60 0.33
CA ALA A 171 -15.22 4.49 -0.98
C ALA A 171 -14.19 4.57 -2.13
N GLY A 172 -13.08 5.27 -1.92
CA GLY A 172 -12.07 5.52 -2.94
C GLY A 172 -10.66 5.65 -2.36
N LEU A 173 -9.70 5.72 -3.29
CA LEU A 173 -8.29 5.76 -2.96
C LEU A 173 -7.87 7.10 -2.34
N ASN A 174 -8.49 8.22 -2.74
CA ASN A 174 -8.19 9.54 -2.19
C ASN A 174 -8.52 9.62 -0.69
N GLU A 175 -9.71 9.15 -0.30
CA GLU A 175 -10.17 9.11 1.09
C GLU A 175 -9.29 8.18 1.93
N SER A 176 -8.94 7.01 1.37
CA SER A 176 -8.03 6.06 2.00
C SER A 176 -6.64 6.69 2.23
N SER A 177 -6.08 7.39 1.24
CA SER A 177 -4.79 8.08 1.39
C SER A 177 -4.82 9.21 2.42
N GLN A 178 -5.90 10.00 2.46
CA GLN A 178 -6.01 11.08 3.45
C GLN A 178 -6.06 10.53 4.87
N ALA A 179 -6.89 9.51 5.11
CA ALA A 179 -6.96 8.87 6.42
C ALA A 179 -5.64 8.19 6.80
N TYR A 180 -4.98 7.54 5.84
CA TYR A 180 -3.67 6.94 6.03
C TYR A 180 -2.61 7.96 6.45
N ALA A 181 -2.51 9.09 5.73
CA ALA A 181 -1.54 10.15 6.03
C ALA A 181 -1.78 10.74 7.43
N GLN A 182 -3.03 11.03 7.78
CA GLN A 182 -3.38 11.56 9.11
C GLN A 182 -3.02 10.59 10.24
N ARG A 183 -3.34 9.30 10.07
CA ARG A 183 -3.14 8.29 11.12
C ARG A 183 -1.68 7.83 11.25
N SER A 184 -0.88 7.98 10.20
CA SER A 184 0.56 7.65 10.23
C SER A 184 1.45 8.77 10.77
N GLN A 185 0.97 10.02 10.87
CA GLN A 185 1.74 11.13 11.45
C GLN A 185 2.27 10.85 12.87
N PRO A 186 1.46 10.45 13.86
CA PRO A 186 1.98 10.11 15.19
C PRO A 186 3.01 8.99 15.15
N ILE A 187 2.81 7.98 14.29
CA ILE A 187 3.75 6.87 14.11
C ILE A 187 5.10 7.39 13.59
N VAL A 188 5.11 8.18 12.51
CA VAL A 188 6.34 8.75 11.94
C VAL A 188 7.09 9.58 12.99
N ARG A 189 6.39 10.38 13.81
CA ARG A 189 7.01 11.15 14.89
C ARG A 189 7.68 10.24 15.92
N THR A 190 6.98 9.22 16.42
CA THR A 190 7.54 8.29 17.40
C THR A 190 8.72 7.50 16.83
N LEU A 191 8.63 7.03 15.58
CA LEU A 191 9.71 6.31 14.93
C LEU A 191 10.93 7.21 14.68
N SER A 192 10.72 8.46 14.25
CA SER A 192 11.80 9.43 14.12
C SER A 192 12.50 9.64 15.46
N HIS A 193 11.74 9.83 16.54
CA HIS A 193 12.30 9.99 17.88
C HIS A 193 13.10 8.76 18.30
N ALA A 194 12.59 7.55 18.07
CA ALA A 194 13.33 6.31 18.37
C ALA A 194 14.67 6.22 17.59
N LEU A 195 14.71 6.74 16.36
CA LEU A 195 15.90 6.67 15.50
C LEU A 195 16.92 7.78 15.78
N THR A 196 16.50 8.94 16.29
CA THR A 196 17.38 10.13 16.42
C THR A 196 17.64 10.58 17.84
N GLU A 197 16.75 10.27 18.78
CA GLU A 197 16.82 10.81 20.14
C GLU A 197 17.36 9.79 21.13
N ALA A 198 18.11 10.28 22.12
CA ALA A 198 18.77 9.45 23.12
C ALA A 198 17.86 9.10 24.31
N SER A 199 16.64 9.66 24.39
CA SER A 199 15.76 9.46 25.55
C SER A 199 14.88 8.23 25.38
N ALA A 200 14.62 7.52 26.49
CA ALA A 200 13.74 6.36 26.49
C ALA A 200 12.26 6.78 26.43
N PRO A 201 11.37 5.98 25.80
CA PRO A 201 9.95 6.29 25.75
C PRO A 201 9.31 6.20 27.14
N SER A 202 8.45 7.15 27.48
CA SER A 202 7.58 7.05 28.65
C SER A 202 6.47 6.02 28.44
N SER A 203 5.82 5.57 29.52
CA SER A 203 4.64 4.68 29.43
C SER A 203 3.49 5.29 28.64
N ARG A 204 3.35 6.62 28.71
CA ARG A 204 2.38 7.38 27.94
C ARG A 204 2.71 7.33 26.45
N ASP A 205 3.96 7.56 26.07
CA ASP A 205 4.39 7.53 24.66
C ASP A 205 4.13 6.15 24.04
N VAL A 206 4.44 5.08 24.78
CA VAL A 206 4.14 3.70 24.34
C VAL A 206 2.64 3.50 24.13
N THR A 207 1.80 3.94 25.08
CA THR A 207 0.34 3.79 24.96
C THR A 207 -0.23 4.56 23.78
N GLU A 208 0.23 5.81 23.57
CA GLU A 208 -0.19 6.64 22.44
C GLU A 208 0.28 6.03 21.10
N PHE A 209 1.47 5.42 21.07
CA PHE A 209 2.01 4.74 19.91
C PHE A 209 1.22 3.49 19.52
N GLU A 210 0.90 2.60 20.47
CA GLU A 210 0.08 1.41 20.21
C GLU A 210 -1.32 1.79 19.70
N ASN A 211 -1.93 2.84 20.27
CA ASN A 211 -3.22 3.36 19.79
C ASN A 211 -3.11 3.91 18.35
N ALA A 212 -2.01 4.61 18.04
CA ALA A 212 -1.77 5.11 16.69
C ALA A 212 -1.59 3.96 15.68
N LEU A 213 -0.80 2.94 16.02
CA LEU A 213 -0.62 1.72 15.23
C LEU A 213 -1.96 1.02 14.97
N HIS A 214 -2.80 0.89 16.00
CA HIS A 214 -4.13 0.32 15.87
C HIS A 214 -4.99 1.09 14.85
N HIS A 215 -5.10 2.41 14.97
CA HIS A 215 -5.90 3.23 14.05
C HIS A 215 -5.34 3.25 12.63
N TRP A 216 -4.02 3.25 12.49
CA TRP A 216 -3.33 3.16 11.20
C TRP A 216 -3.67 1.84 10.50
N SER A 217 -3.63 0.72 11.22
CA SER A 217 -3.95 -0.62 10.69
C SER A 217 -5.35 -0.72 10.09
N GLN A 218 -6.31 0.04 10.64
CA GLN A 218 -7.71 0.06 10.18
C GLN A 218 -7.89 0.73 8.80
N THR A 219 -6.86 1.38 8.25
CA THR A 219 -7.00 2.09 6.96
C THR A 219 -6.99 1.17 5.75
N GLN A 220 -6.40 -0.02 5.86
CA GLN A 220 -6.22 -0.99 4.77
C GLN A 220 -5.58 -0.38 3.51
N HIS A 221 -4.83 0.71 3.68
CA HIS A 221 -4.39 1.54 2.56
C HIS A 221 -3.38 0.81 1.67
N HIS A 222 -2.46 0.05 2.27
CA HIS A 222 -1.42 -0.67 1.51
C HIS A 222 -2.04 -1.70 0.55
N GLY A 223 -2.96 -2.53 1.05
CA GLY A 223 -3.65 -3.52 0.22
C GLY A 223 -4.51 -2.87 -0.87
N THR A 224 -5.18 -1.77 -0.55
CA THR A 224 -6.00 -0.99 -1.49
C THR A 224 -5.16 -0.35 -2.59
N LEU A 225 -4.04 0.31 -2.22
CA LEU A 225 -3.15 0.96 -3.16
C LEU A 225 -2.40 -0.06 -4.02
N ARG A 226 -1.89 -1.15 -3.44
CA ARG A 226 -1.30 -2.26 -4.19
C ARG A 226 -2.26 -2.76 -5.27
N GLN A 227 -3.51 -3.03 -4.92
CA GLN A 227 -4.51 -3.49 -5.87
C GLN A 227 -4.69 -2.50 -7.03
N ALA A 228 -4.87 -1.21 -6.70
CA ALA A 228 -5.04 -0.17 -7.72
C ALA A 228 -3.81 -0.03 -8.63
N ILE A 229 -2.59 -0.16 -8.09
CA ILE A 229 -1.34 -0.19 -8.85
C ILE A 229 -1.31 -1.37 -9.81
N THR A 230 -1.55 -2.58 -9.31
CA THR A 230 -1.45 -3.80 -10.13
C THR A 230 -2.49 -3.84 -11.24
N GLU A 231 -3.74 -3.43 -10.96
CA GLU A 231 -4.80 -3.32 -11.96
C GLU A 231 -4.48 -2.25 -13.01
N THR A 232 -4.00 -1.07 -12.57
CA THR A 232 -3.62 0.00 -13.49
C THR A 232 -2.47 -0.41 -14.40
N LEU A 233 -1.48 -1.16 -13.88
CA LEU A 233 -0.36 -1.67 -14.66
C LEU A 233 -0.81 -2.68 -15.73
N ALA A 234 -1.70 -3.61 -15.35
CA ALA A 234 -2.29 -4.56 -16.30
C ALA A 234 -3.06 -3.83 -17.40
N TRP A 235 -3.87 -2.83 -17.02
CA TRP A 235 -4.65 -2.05 -17.96
C TRP A 235 -3.77 -1.23 -18.92
N LEU A 236 -2.79 -0.49 -18.40
CA LEU A 236 -1.89 0.34 -19.22
C LEU A 236 -1.09 -0.49 -20.21
N THR A 237 -0.71 -1.70 -19.83
CA THR A 237 0.01 -2.63 -20.72
C THR A 237 -0.81 -2.95 -21.98
N VAL A 238 -2.10 -3.22 -21.82
CA VAL A 238 -2.98 -3.54 -22.95
C VAL A 238 -3.37 -2.28 -23.72
N ALA A 239 -3.72 -1.19 -23.01
CA ALA A 239 -4.09 0.07 -23.65
C ALA A 239 -2.98 0.64 -24.53
N ASN A 240 -1.72 0.59 -24.07
CA ASN A 240 -0.56 1.07 -24.85
C ASN A 240 -0.31 0.22 -26.09
N ARG A 241 -0.65 -1.08 -26.07
CA ARG A 241 -0.56 -1.94 -27.25
C ARG A 241 -1.62 -1.56 -28.27
N ILE A 242 -2.85 -1.34 -27.82
CA ILE A 242 -3.97 -0.89 -28.67
C ILE A 242 -3.62 0.44 -29.35
N GLN A 243 -3.17 1.41 -28.58
CA GLN A 243 -2.75 2.72 -29.09
C GLN A 243 -1.57 2.63 -30.07
N SER A 244 -0.55 1.83 -29.74
CA SER A 244 0.59 1.62 -30.65
C SER A 244 0.14 1.03 -31.99
N ARG A 245 -0.79 0.06 -31.99
CA ARG A 245 -1.37 -0.47 -33.23
C ARG A 245 -2.13 0.60 -34.02
N ALA A 246 -2.92 1.44 -33.33
CA ALA A 246 -3.67 2.52 -33.96
C ALA A 246 -2.77 3.55 -34.64
N ILE A 247 -1.70 3.98 -33.96
CA ILE A 247 -0.68 4.89 -34.49
C ILE A 247 -0.03 4.28 -35.74
N ASN A 248 0.44 3.03 -35.65
CA ASN A 248 1.12 2.36 -36.77
C ASN A 248 0.21 2.13 -37.99
N ALA A 249 -1.10 1.92 -37.76
CA ALA A 249 -2.05 1.76 -38.85
C ALA A 249 -2.30 3.07 -39.61
N ASN A 250 -2.10 4.22 -38.97
CA ASN A 250 -2.30 5.56 -39.52
C ASN A 250 -3.63 5.74 -40.28
N ARG A 251 -4.70 5.11 -39.79
CA ARG A 251 -6.04 5.14 -40.42
C ARG A 251 -6.91 6.28 -39.91
N LEU A 252 -6.63 6.77 -38.70
CA LEU A 252 -7.42 7.80 -38.06
C LEU A 252 -7.21 9.16 -38.74
N CYS A 253 -5.96 9.45 -39.14
CA CYS A 253 -5.55 10.75 -39.66
C CYS A 253 -4.59 10.64 -40.86
N PRO A 254 -5.02 10.00 -41.96
CA PRO A 254 -4.19 9.88 -43.15
C PRO A 254 -3.87 11.28 -43.70
N MET A 255 -2.62 11.49 -44.10
CA MET A 255 -2.11 12.77 -44.61
C MET A 255 -2.27 13.95 -43.64
N GLY A 256 -2.41 13.71 -42.34
CA GLY A 256 -2.52 14.77 -41.34
C GLY A 256 -3.93 15.33 -41.16
N THR A 257 -4.95 14.72 -41.77
CA THR A 257 -6.34 15.21 -41.69
C THR A 257 -7.24 14.17 -41.02
N PRO A 258 -8.09 14.56 -40.04
CA PRO A 258 -8.89 13.61 -39.30
C PRO A 258 -10.04 13.05 -40.16
N THR A 259 -10.14 11.72 -40.16
CA THR A 259 -11.35 11.00 -40.64
C THR A 259 -12.55 11.28 -39.74
N SER A 260 -13.75 10.81 -40.12
CA SER A 260 -14.92 10.82 -39.24
C SER A 260 -14.64 10.21 -37.86
N GLU A 261 -13.86 9.14 -37.83
CA GLU A 261 -13.41 8.43 -36.64
C GLU A 261 -12.38 9.27 -35.86
N GLY A 262 -11.44 9.90 -36.58
CA GLY A 262 -10.45 10.82 -36.00
C GLY A 262 -11.07 12.01 -35.27
N GLN A 263 -12.17 12.56 -35.79
CA GLN A 263 -12.89 13.69 -35.18
C GLN A 263 -13.48 13.35 -33.80
N ILE A 264 -13.81 12.08 -33.55
CA ILE A 264 -14.41 11.65 -32.27
C ILE A 264 -13.36 11.62 -31.15
N ILE A 265 -12.07 11.51 -31.48
CA ILE A 265 -10.97 11.38 -30.51
C ILE A 265 -10.89 12.60 -29.59
N GLU A 266 -11.02 13.81 -30.14
CA GLU A 266 -10.96 15.03 -29.34
C GLU A 266 -12.11 15.08 -28.31
N THR A 267 -13.31 14.72 -28.75
CA THR A 267 -14.49 14.66 -27.87
C THR A 267 -14.32 13.59 -26.79
N PHE A 268 -13.81 12.41 -27.15
CA PHE A 268 -13.47 11.35 -26.21
C PHE A 268 -12.48 11.83 -25.15
N LEU A 269 -11.41 12.52 -25.55
CA LEU A 269 -10.39 13.00 -24.61
C LEU A 269 -10.91 14.10 -23.69
N LYS A 270 -11.66 15.07 -24.23
CA LYS A 270 -12.25 16.18 -23.45
C LYS A 270 -13.29 15.70 -22.44
N ASN A 271 -14.09 14.69 -22.79
CA ASN A 271 -15.24 14.28 -21.98
C ASN A 271 -15.00 13.00 -21.18
N TYR A 272 -14.60 11.91 -21.83
CA TYR A 272 -14.46 10.62 -21.16
C TYR A 272 -13.11 10.50 -20.45
N PHE A 273 -12.02 10.73 -21.17
CA PHE A 273 -10.68 10.54 -20.61
C PHE A 273 -10.44 11.48 -19.43
N ARG A 274 -10.68 12.78 -19.60
CA ARG A 274 -10.47 13.80 -18.55
C ARG A 274 -11.31 13.55 -17.31
N ASN A 275 -12.58 13.16 -17.47
CA ASN A 275 -13.51 13.08 -16.33
C ASN A 275 -13.59 11.69 -15.71
N HIS A 276 -13.11 10.63 -16.39
CA HIS A 276 -13.24 9.25 -15.90
C HIS A 276 -11.89 8.53 -15.77
N LEU A 277 -11.03 8.54 -16.80
CA LEU A 277 -9.75 7.82 -16.77
C LEU A 277 -8.67 8.58 -16.00
N GLN A 278 -8.47 9.86 -16.31
CA GLN A 278 -7.44 10.70 -15.69
C GLN A 278 -7.57 10.76 -14.15
N PRO A 279 -8.77 10.90 -13.55
CA PRO A 279 -8.91 10.93 -12.09
C PRO A 279 -8.47 9.64 -11.42
N LYS A 280 -8.73 8.46 -12.03
CA LYS A 280 -8.33 7.16 -11.50
C LYS A 280 -6.80 7.05 -11.40
N TRP A 281 -6.06 7.34 -12.48
CA TRP A 281 -4.59 7.29 -12.41
C TRP A 281 -4.00 8.39 -11.54
N SER A 282 -4.59 9.58 -11.56
CA SER A 282 -4.12 10.67 -10.70
C SER A 282 -4.29 10.33 -9.23
N ALA A 283 -5.35 9.60 -8.86
CA ALA A 283 -5.49 9.06 -7.51
C ALA A 283 -4.37 8.07 -7.19
N VAL A 284 -4.11 7.07 -8.06
CA VAL A 284 -3.03 6.09 -7.84
C VAL A 284 -1.67 6.77 -7.65
N MET A 285 -1.32 7.71 -8.54
CA MET A 285 -0.04 8.43 -8.47
C MET A 285 0.07 9.29 -7.22
N ARG A 286 -0.95 10.09 -6.87
CA ARG A 286 -0.93 10.90 -5.65
C ARG A 286 -0.83 10.06 -4.39
N SER A 287 -1.53 8.94 -4.34
CA SER A 287 -1.48 8.01 -3.21
C SER A 287 -0.10 7.40 -3.04
N LEU A 288 0.54 7.03 -4.15
CA LEU A 288 1.91 6.54 -4.13
C LEU A 288 2.90 7.62 -3.69
N ASP A 289 2.86 8.80 -4.30
CA ASP A 289 3.77 9.90 -3.98
C ASP A 289 3.59 10.38 -2.53
N GLY A 290 2.35 10.39 -2.02
CA GLY A 290 2.06 10.70 -0.62
C GLY A 290 2.64 9.68 0.36
N LEU A 291 2.54 8.38 0.04
CA LEU A 291 3.14 7.32 0.83
C LEU A 291 4.68 7.38 0.80
N GLU A 292 5.28 7.63 -0.38
CA GLU A 292 6.72 7.87 -0.54
C GLU A 292 7.18 9.06 0.30
N HIS A 293 6.46 10.18 0.25
CA HIS A 293 6.80 11.37 1.02
C HIS A 293 6.71 11.15 2.54
N GLN A 294 5.71 10.41 3.01
CA GLN A 294 5.49 10.11 4.42
C GLN A 294 6.68 9.36 5.03
N TRP A 295 7.13 8.28 4.37
CA TRP A 295 8.12 7.38 4.95
C TRP A 295 9.57 7.77 4.68
N LYS A 296 9.82 8.57 3.63
CA LYS A 296 11.15 9.15 3.36
C LYS A 296 11.65 10.06 4.50
N GLN A 297 10.77 10.48 5.41
CA GLN A 297 11.13 11.31 6.57
C GLN A 297 11.96 10.55 7.61
N LEU A 298 11.89 9.21 7.63
CA LEU A 298 12.64 8.41 8.59
C LEU A 298 14.11 8.29 8.15
N PRO A 299 15.09 8.52 9.05
CA PRO A 299 16.52 8.44 8.73
C PRO A 299 17.02 6.99 8.71
N LEU A 300 16.44 6.16 7.84
CA LEU A 300 16.81 4.75 7.69
C LEU A 300 18.09 4.62 6.82
N THR A 301 19.00 3.75 7.24
CA THR A 301 20.30 3.46 6.61
C THR A 301 20.46 1.99 6.19
N LEU A 302 19.73 1.06 6.82
CA LEU A 302 19.74 -0.37 6.55
C LEU A 302 18.87 -0.76 5.34
N ILE A 303 17.99 0.14 4.88
CA ILE A 303 17.12 -0.08 3.74
C ILE A 303 17.04 1.19 2.87
N THR A 304 17.00 1.01 1.55
CA THR A 304 16.75 2.12 0.64
C THR A 304 15.27 2.53 0.67
N ASN A 305 14.98 3.81 0.38
CA ASN A 305 13.58 4.24 0.27
C ASN A 305 12.81 3.46 -0.80
N GLU A 306 13.46 3.07 -1.91
CA GLU A 306 12.84 2.25 -2.95
C GLU A 306 12.38 0.88 -2.38
N ALA A 307 13.28 0.17 -1.70
CA ALA A 307 12.99 -1.14 -1.11
C ALA A 307 11.98 -1.05 0.04
N LEU A 308 12.02 0.02 0.84
CA LEU A 308 11.04 0.28 1.90
C LEU A 308 9.63 0.36 1.31
N ILE A 309 9.43 1.17 0.28
CA ILE A 309 8.11 1.43 -0.30
C ILE A 309 7.58 0.19 -1.02
N ASP A 310 8.44 -0.52 -1.74
CA ASP A 310 8.07 -1.78 -2.39
C ASP A 310 7.68 -2.84 -1.34
N GLY A 311 8.44 -2.95 -0.25
CA GLY A 311 8.13 -3.86 0.86
C GLY A 311 6.83 -3.51 1.59
N LEU A 312 6.60 -2.22 1.90
CA LEU A 312 5.35 -1.73 2.51
C LEU A 312 4.13 -2.05 1.67
N LEU A 313 4.25 -1.95 0.34
CA LEU A 313 3.15 -2.23 -0.58
C LEU A 313 3.10 -3.68 -1.05
N GLU A 314 4.03 -4.54 -0.61
CA GLU A 314 4.16 -5.91 -1.09
C GLU A 314 4.20 -5.97 -2.64
N LEU A 315 5.03 -5.11 -3.24
CA LEU A 315 5.23 -5.02 -4.69
C LEU A 315 6.56 -5.66 -5.10
N PRO A 316 6.63 -6.35 -6.24
CA PRO A 316 7.90 -6.73 -6.84
C PRO A 316 8.77 -5.50 -7.14
N SER A 317 10.09 -5.64 -6.98
CA SER A 317 11.04 -4.57 -7.29
C SER A 317 10.85 -4.04 -8.72
N GLY A 318 10.89 -2.71 -8.86
CA GLY A 318 10.73 -2.02 -10.15
C GLY A 318 9.29 -1.80 -10.61
N THR A 319 8.28 -2.34 -9.92
CA THR A 319 6.86 -2.17 -10.27
C THR A 319 6.45 -0.69 -10.35
N ARG A 320 6.88 0.13 -9.39
CA ARG A 320 6.59 1.58 -9.38
C ARG A 320 7.21 2.31 -10.57
N HIS A 321 8.44 1.95 -10.94
CA HIS A 321 9.09 2.51 -12.11
C HIS A 321 8.36 2.11 -13.40
N GLN A 322 7.98 0.83 -13.52
CA GLN A 322 7.21 0.33 -14.65
C GLN A 322 5.85 1.04 -14.80
N LEU A 323 5.14 1.26 -13.70
CA LEU A 323 3.89 2.02 -13.68
C LEU A 323 4.08 3.43 -14.26
N ARG A 324 5.08 4.18 -13.76
CA ARG A 324 5.40 5.54 -14.23
C ARG A 324 5.77 5.55 -15.72
N MET A 325 6.55 4.56 -16.17
CA MET A 325 6.94 4.40 -17.57
C MET A 325 5.74 4.11 -18.48
N LEU A 326 4.89 3.16 -18.12
CA LEU A 326 3.71 2.80 -18.92
C LEU A 326 2.70 3.94 -18.98
N LEU A 327 2.50 4.69 -17.89
CA LEU A 327 1.65 5.88 -17.89
C LEU A 327 2.23 6.97 -18.80
N SER A 328 3.54 7.22 -18.75
CA SER A 328 4.21 8.16 -19.66
C SER A 328 4.03 7.76 -21.12
N THR A 329 4.19 6.48 -21.44
CA THR A 329 3.94 5.95 -22.80
C THR A 329 2.49 6.18 -23.22
N HIS A 330 1.52 5.90 -22.34
CA HIS A 330 0.10 6.08 -22.63
C HIS A 330 -0.25 7.52 -23.00
N ILE A 331 0.28 8.48 -22.24
CA ILE A 331 0.09 9.91 -22.46
C ILE A 331 0.76 10.34 -23.77
N LYS A 332 2.01 9.90 -24.01
CA LYS A 332 2.74 10.22 -25.26
C LYS A 332 2.03 9.69 -26.49
N GLN A 333 1.47 8.48 -26.43
CA GLN A 333 0.73 7.91 -27.56
C GLN A 333 -0.55 8.69 -27.86
N TRP A 334 -1.29 9.14 -26.84
CA TRP A 334 -2.42 10.07 -27.07
C TRP A 334 -1.96 11.40 -27.70
N GLN A 335 -0.83 11.94 -27.26
CA GLN A 335 -0.25 13.15 -27.86
C GLN A 335 0.13 12.94 -29.32
N THR A 336 0.75 11.80 -29.67
CA THR A 336 1.06 11.43 -31.06
C THR A 336 -0.21 11.35 -31.90
N ILE A 337 -1.23 10.63 -31.43
CA ILE A 337 -2.52 10.53 -32.14
C ILE A 337 -3.11 11.93 -32.39
N LEU A 338 -3.12 12.81 -31.39
CA LEU A 338 -3.63 14.18 -31.57
C LEU A 338 -2.79 15.01 -32.56
N GLN A 339 -1.47 14.88 -32.52
CA GLN A 339 -0.56 15.59 -33.42
C GLN A 339 -0.71 15.12 -34.87
N ASP A 340 -0.81 13.81 -35.09
CA ASP A 340 -1.04 13.22 -36.42
C ASP A 340 -2.37 13.69 -37.04
N CYS A 341 -3.30 14.17 -36.22
CA CYS A 341 -4.61 14.65 -36.64
C CYS A 341 -4.74 16.18 -36.74
N ASP A 342 -3.70 16.94 -36.41
CA ASP A 342 -3.78 18.40 -36.16
C ASP A 342 -4.88 18.77 -35.13
N LEU A 343 -5.15 17.87 -34.18
CA LEU A 343 -6.13 18.03 -33.10
C LEU A 343 -5.48 18.38 -31.76
N ALA A 344 -4.17 18.63 -31.75
CA ALA A 344 -3.49 19.08 -30.54
C ALA A 344 -4.12 20.41 -30.07
N PRO A 345 -4.44 20.57 -28.77
CA PRO A 345 -4.96 21.82 -28.27
C PRO A 345 -3.94 22.92 -28.56
N ARG A 346 -4.30 23.90 -29.40
CA ARG A 346 -3.48 25.10 -29.60
C ARG A 346 -3.36 25.75 -28.23
N ALA A 347 -2.13 25.98 -27.78
CA ALA A 347 -1.91 26.81 -26.62
C ALA A 347 -2.60 28.14 -26.92
N GLU A 348 -3.66 28.46 -26.18
CA GLU A 348 -4.24 29.79 -26.22
C GLU A 348 -3.12 30.74 -25.82
N THR A 349 -2.59 31.47 -26.80
CA THR A 349 -1.71 32.60 -26.54
C THR A 349 -2.53 33.57 -25.69
N MET A 350 -2.29 33.58 -24.38
CA MET A 350 -2.75 34.64 -23.51
C MET A 350 -2.06 35.94 -23.94
N ASN A 351 -2.67 36.63 -24.89
CA ASN A 351 -2.48 38.04 -25.17
C ASN A 351 -3.82 38.72 -24.90
N SER A 352 -3.99 39.21 -23.67
CA SER A 352 -4.58 40.51 -23.31
C SER A 352 -4.64 40.65 -21.80
#